data_AF-A0A497E617-F1
#
_entry.id   AF-A0A497E617-F1
#
_cell.length_a   1.000
_cell.length_b   1.000
_cell.length_c   1.000
_cell.angle_alpha   90.00
_cell.angle_beta   90.00
_cell.angle_gamma   90.00
#
_symmetry.space_group_name_H-M   'P 1'
#
loop_
_entity.id
_entity.type
_entity.pdbx_description
1 polymer ?
#
loop_
_entity_poly.entity_id
_entity_poly.type
_entity_poly.pdbx_seq_one_letter_code
_entity_poly.pdbx_strand_id
1 'polypeptide(L)'
;MKISSGKLRGIKMLADEEGKFRMMAIDQRGSLQRMLSKVVGKEPKEIGFEDLATFKKSVVKILSPYSSATLIDPIYGYTYAAKYFPRNVGLLLATEQTGAELGGKSGKERKTRLQPGWDVSKTKRAGATAVKLLVYYRGDASPEIVQHQKEIILKVGEDCEKYDLPYVLELVSYPFKEDEDKDNLVFAKRKPEIVMDYTEEFSKPEYKVDILKIEFPAELKYCKEFCDGEFDGKKREPAYSLSEVESYCKELTRISSVPWVILSAGVKIKEFLVNVKLATDNGASGFLGGRAIWQDAAQYYPDVEKMEEWLSTSGVDNFRRLYEASKNATPYFNHKRFKSFAQMELDLCGEDWYRDYEGLK
;
A
#
# COMPACT_ATOMS: atom_id res chain seq x y z
N MET A 1 -2.97 -13.19 -21.42
CA MET A 1 -1.93 -13.51 -20.40
C MET A 1 -2.42 -14.75 -19.69
N LYS A 2 -1.54 -15.70 -19.39
CA LYS A 2 -1.89 -16.82 -18.52
C LYS A 2 -1.51 -16.50 -17.07
N ILE A 3 -2.36 -16.90 -16.13
CA ILE A 3 -2.21 -16.61 -14.70
C ILE A 3 -2.67 -17.82 -13.88
N SER A 4 -1.95 -18.13 -12.81
CA SER A 4 -2.28 -19.24 -11.91
C SER A 4 -3.63 -19.04 -11.22
N SER A 5 -4.28 -20.15 -10.86
CA SER A 5 -5.66 -20.15 -10.35
C SER A 5 -5.82 -19.36 -9.06
N GLY A 6 -4.91 -19.54 -8.10
CA GLY A 6 -4.89 -18.81 -6.83
C GLY A 6 -4.67 -17.32 -7.02
N LYS A 7 -3.69 -16.92 -7.85
CA LYS A 7 -3.45 -15.51 -8.19
C LYS A 7 -4.65 -14.87 -8.89
N LEU A 8 -5.27 -15.53 -9.88
CA LEU A 8 -6.45 -14.99 -10.56
C LEU A 8 -7.60 -14.75 -9.58
N ARG A 9 -7.93 -15.76 -8.77
CA ARG A 9 -8.98 -15.64 -7.75
C ARG A 9 -8.66 -14.58 -6.71
N GLY A 10 -7.39 -14.51 -6.28
CA GLY A 10 -6.92 -13.55 -5.31
C GLY A 10 -7.04 -12.12 -5.83
N ILE A 11 -6.51 -11.81 -7.03
CA ILE A 11 -6.61 -10.47 -7.63
C ILE A 11 -8.08 -10.06 -7.80
N LYS A 12 -8.95 -10.97 -8.25
CA LYS A 12 -10.38 -10.69 -8.36
C LYS A 12 -11.01 -10.34 -7.01
N MET A 13 -10.60 -11.02 -5.94
CA MET A 13 -11.08 -10.77 -4.57
C MET A 13 -10.48 -9.51 -3.93
N LEU A 14 -9.37 -8.99 -4.45
CA LEU A 14 -8.79 -7.71 -4.01
C LEU A 14 -9.52 -6.49 -4.61
N ALA A 15 -10.23 -6.68 -5.72
CA ALA A 15 -10.96 -5.63 -6.41
C ALA A 15 -12.45 -5.64 -6.03
N ASP A 16 -13.11 -4.50 -6.21
CA ASP A 16 -14.57 -4.44 -6.15
C ASP A 16 -15.23 -5.01 -7.41
N GLU A 17 -16.56 -4.96 -7.47
CA GLU A 17 -17.36 -5.46 -8.59
C GLU A 17 -17.07 -4.73 -9.92
N GLU A 18 -16.55 -3.50 -9.87
CA GLU A 18 -16.12 -2.74 -11.04
C GLU A 18 -14.68 -3.10 -11.48
N GLY A 19 -14.01 -4.00 -10.76
CA GLY A 19 -12.61 -4.36 -10.98
C GLY A 19 -11.62 -3.32 -10.48
N LYS A 20 -12.03 -2.40 -9.60
CA LYS A 20 -11.18 -1.34 -9.06
C LYS A 20 -10.65 -1.73 -7.68
N PHE A 21 -9.40 -1.41 -7.41
CA PHE A 21 -8.79 -1.65 -6.10
C PHE A 21 -9.09 -0.48 -5.17
N ARG A 22 -10.18 -0.58 -4.41
CA ARG A 22 -10.56 0.41 -3.38
C ARG A 22 -10.29 -0.19 -2.00
N MET A 23 -9.02 -0.22 -1.60
CA MET A 23 -8.56 -1.04 -0.48
C MET A 23 -8.18 -0.20 0.74
N MET A 24 -8.27 -0.80 1.93
CA MET A 24 -7.89 -0.20 3.21
C MET A 24 -6.60 -0.81 3.76
N ALA A 25 -5.77 -0.03 4.43
CA ALA A 25 -4.59 -0.49 5.16
C ALA A 25 -4.64 -0.09 6.64
N ILE A 26 -4.44 -1.06 7.53
CA ILE A 26 -4.32 -0.92 8.98
C ILE A 26 -3.18 -1.80 9.54
N ASP A 27 -2.16 -2.08 8.73
CA ASP A 27 -0.95 -2.85 9.07
C ASP A 27 0.12 -2.01 9.82
N GLN A 28 -0.16 -0.74 10.10
CA GLN A 28 0.75 0.16 10.80
C GLN A 28 1.01 -0.31 12.22
N ARG A 29 2.29 -0.54 12.55
CA ARG A 29 2.74 -0.98 13.87
C ARG A 29 3.35 0.19 14.63
N GLY A 30 4.66 0.41 14.50
CA GLY A 30 5.35 1.49 15.23
C GLY A 30 4.82 2.90 14.96
N SER A 31 4.25 3.16 13.77
CA SER A 31 3.62 4.46 13.48
C SER A 31 2.28 4.66 14.19
N LEU A 32 1.46 3.60 14.34
CA LEU A 32 0.24 3.66 15.15
C LEU A 32 0.59 3.78 16.63
N GLN A 33 1.60 3.04 17.09
CA GLN A 33 2.11 3.11 18.46
C GLN A 33 2.48 4.56 18.85
N ARG A 34 3.27 5.24 18.01
CA ARG A 34 3.62 6.66 18.20
C ARG A 34 2.43 7.62 18.11
N MET A 35 1.39 7.27 17.38
CA MET A 35 0.19 8.10 17.26
C MET A 35 -0.62 8.04 18.56
N LEU A 36 -0.90 6.82 19.04
CA LEU A 36 -1.64 6.62 20.28
C LEU A 36 -0.88 7.17 21.49
N SER A 37 0.45 6.98 21.53
CA SER A 37 1.27 7.46 22.64
C SER A 37 1.18 8.97 22.84
N LYS A 38 1.13 9.74 21.74
CA LYS A 38 0.95 11.19 21.78
C LYS A 38 -0.42 11.59 22.32
N VAL A 39 -1.47 10.86 21.95
CA VAL A 39 -2.84 11.16 22.40
C VAL A 39 -2.99 10.92 23.89
N VAL A 40 -2.45 9.82 24.41
CA VAL A 40 -2.57 9.47 25.83
C VAL A 40 -1.47 10.06 26.71
N GLY A 41 -0.54 10.82 26.14
CA GLY A 41 0.57 11.44 26.89
C GLY A 41 1.57 10.43 27.47
N LYS A 42 1.86 9.33 26.75
CA LYS A 42 2.80 8.28 27.16
C LYS A 42 3.95 8.10 26.16
N GLU A 43 5.00 7.43 26.61
CA GLU A 43 6.06 6.98 25.71
C GLU A 43 5.57 5.86 24.77
N PRO A 44 6.06 5.77 23.53
CA PRO A 44 5.62 4.74 22.58
C PRO A 44 5.73 3.32 23.14
N LYS A 45 6.78 3.02 23.92
CA LYS A 45 6.98 1.70 24.55
C LYS A 45 5.89 1.30 25.56
N GLU A 46 5.11 2.26 26.05
CA GLU A 46 4.01 2.03 26.98
C GLU A 46 2.69 1.71 26.25
N ILE A 47 2.63 1.93 24.94
CA ILE A 47 1.52 1.48 24.10
C ILE A 47 1.78 0.02 23.76
N GLY A 48 1.03 -0.85 24.41
CA GLY A 48 1.18 -2.28 24.38
C GLY A 48 0.42 -2.95 23.25
N PHE A 49 0.46 -4.28 23.29
CA PHE A 49 -0.18 -5.13 22.30
C PHE A 49 -1.69 -4.91 22.23
N GLU A 50 -2.37 -4.89 23.38
CA GLU A 50 -3.83 -4.75 23.47
C GLU A 50 -4.32 -3.38 22.99
N ASP A 51 -3.54 -2.32 23.19
CA ASP A 51 -3.87 -0.99 22.68
C ASP A 51 -3.94 -0.99 21.14
N LEU A 52 -2.92 -1.56 20.50
CA LEU A 52 -2.86 -1.68 19.05
C LEU A 52 -3.94 -2.62 18.52
N ALA A 53 -4.14 -3.78 19.16
CA ALA A 53 -5.15 -4.76 18.77
C ALA A 53 -6.57 -4.16 18.86
N THR A 54 -6.88 -3.44 19.93
CA THR A 54 -8.19 -2.79 20.14
C THR A 54 -8.48 -1.74 19.08
N PHE A 55 -7.50 -0.88 18.78
CA PHE A 55 -7.63 0.13 17.74
C PHE A 55 -7.86 -0.53 16.36
N LYS A 56 -7.01 -1.50 15.99
CA LYS A 56 -7.07 -2.20 14.70
C LYS A 56 -8.38 -2.95 14.52
N LYS A 57 -8.84 -3.66 15.56
CA LYS A 57 -10.13 -4.36 15.57
C LYS A 57 -11.28 -3.42 15.25
N SER A 58 -11.30 -2.24 15.89
CA SER A 58 -12.39 -1.26 15.72
C SER A 58 -12.40 -0.69 14.29
N VAL A 59 -11.23 -0.37 13.74
CA VAL A 59 -11.08 0.05 12.34
C VAL A 59 -11.58 -1.04 11.38
N VAL A 60 -11.15 -2.30 11.55
CA VAL A 60 -11.61 -3.40 10.68
C VAL A 60 -13.12 -3.60 10.80
N LYS A 61 -13.64 -3.72 12.03
CA LYS A 61 -15.06 -3.98 12.30
C LYS A 61 -15.97 -2.98 11.60
N ILE A 62 -15.59 -1.72 11.57
CA ILE A 62 -16.46 -0.64 11.07
C ILE A 62 -16.18 -0.31 9.61
N LEU A 63 -14.91 -0.26 9.21
CA LEU A 63 -14.52 0.28 7.91
C LEU A 63 -14.24 -0.79 6.84
N SER A 64 -13.91 -2.02 7.22
CA SER A 64 -13.66 -3.10 6.26
C SER A 64 -14.83 -3.33 5.28
N PRO A 65 -16.13 -3.25 5.69
CA PRO A 65 -17.28 -3.35 4.77
C PRO A 65 -17.30 -2.34 3.61
N TYR A 66 -16.56 -1.24 3.72
CA TYR A 66 -16.48 -0.19 2.71
C TYR A 66 -15.25 -0.33 1.80
N SER A 67 -14.45 -1.38 1.97
CA SER A 67 -13.26 -1.63 1.17
C SER A 67 -13.43 -2.92 0.35
N SER A 68 -12.87 -2.94 -0.86
CA SER A 68 -12.73 -4.19 -1.65
C SER A 68 -11.82 -5.20 -0.96
N ALA A 69 -10.76 -4.72 -0.30
CA ALA A 69 -9.87 -5.53 0.53
C ALA A 69 -9.27 -4.71 1.67
N THR A 70 -8.90 -5.41 2.75
CA THR A 70 -8.27 -4.82 3.94
C THR A 70 -6.92 -5.48 4.20
N LEU A 71 -5.87 -4.66 4.24
CA LEU A 71 -4.51 -5.02 4.66
C LEU A 71 -4.35 -4.83 6.17
N ILE A 72 -3.89 -5.87 6.86
CA ILE A 72 -3.61 -5.84 8.29
C ILE A 72 -2.29 -6.58 8.60
N ASP A 73 -1.68 -6.32 9.74
CA ASP A 73 -0.49 -7.05 10.17
C ASP A 73 -0.84 -8.35 10.91
N PRO A 74 -0.02 -9.40 10.79
CA PRO A 74 -0.25 -10.68 11.45
C PRO A 74 0.10 -10.67 12.94
N ILE A 75 0.67 -9.58 13.47
CA ILE A 75 1.23 -9.51 14.82
C ILE A 75 0.14 -9.09 15.81
N TYR A 76 -0.40 -7.88 15.63
CA TYR A 76 -1.33 -7.24 16.57
C TYR A 76 -2.77 -7.31 16.09
N GLY A 77 -2.98 -7.08 14.79
CA GLY A 77 -4.31 -6.82 14.26
C GLY A 77 -5.11 -8.06 13.92
N TYR A 78 -4.54 -8.93 13.10
CA TYR A 78 -5.29 -10.00 12.44
C TYR A 78 -6.02 -10.93 13.43
N THR A 79 -5.34 -11.36 14.49
CA THR A 79 -5.90 -12.33 15.46
C THR A 79 -7.13 -11.82 16.20
N TYR A 80 -7.24 -10.50 16.43
CA TYR A 80 -8.39 -9.89 17.11
C TYR A 80 -9.48 -9.45 16.12
N ALA A 81 -9.09 -9.18 14.87
CA ALA A 81 -9.97 -8.66 13.85
C ALA A 81 -10.59 -9.75 12.95
N ALA A 82 -10.02 -10.96 12.89
CA ALA A 82 -10.35 -11.99 11.90
C ALA A 82 -11.85 -12.26 11.72
N LYS A 83 -12.60 -12.37 12.83
CA LYS A 83 -14.06 -12.65 12.78
C LYS A 83 -14.92 -11.48 12.29
N TYR A 84 -14.35 -10.28 12.18
CA TYR A 84 -15.04 -9.07 11.77
C TYR A 84 -14.82 -8.72 10.29
N PHE A 85 -13.96 -9.45 9.57
CA PHE A 85 -13.83 -9.28 8.13
C PHE A 85 -15.12 -9.74 7.43
N PRO A 86 -15.69 -8.92 6.54
CA PRO A 86 -16.83 -9.35 5.72
C PRO A 86 -16.42 -10.48 4.76
N ARG A 87 -17.38 -11.35 4.42
CA ARG A 87 -17.13 -12.53 3.56
C ARG A 87 -16.64 -12.18 2.15
N ASN A 88 -17.01 -11.01 1.66
CA ASN A 88 -16.74 -10.51 0.31
C ASN A 88 -15.59 -9.50 0.26
N VAL A 89 -14.81 -9.36 1.34
CA VAL A 89 -13.67 -8.42 1.41
C VAL A 89 -12.36 -9.22 1.41
N GLY A 90 -11.46 -8.88 0.49
CA GLY A 90 -10.14 -9.50 0.43
C GLY A 90 -9.30 -9.22 1.67
N LEU A 91 -8.46 -10.17 2.07
CA LEU A 91 -7.52 -10.04 3.18
C LEU A 91 -6.09 -9.98 2.66
N LEU A 92 -5.36 -8.92 2.98
CA LEU A 92 -3.92 -8.87 2.79
C LEU A 92 -3.22 -8.94 4.14
N LEU A 93 -2.12 -9.71 4.21
CA LEU A 93 -1.24 -9.72 5.38
C LEU A 93 0.15 -9.20 5.02
N ALA A 94 0.64 -8.28 5.86
CA ALA A 94 1.99 -7.73 5.76
C ALA A 94 3.04 -8.79 6.16
N THR A 95 4.13 -8.90 5.40
CA THR A 95 5.22 -9.84 5.67
C THR A 95 6.51 -9.19 6.15
N GLU A 96 6.66 -7.87 6.00
CA GLU A 96 7.84 -7.15 6.50
C GLU A 96 7.82 -6.98 8.02
N GLN A 97 9.00 -6.88 8.62
CA GLN A 97 9.16 -6.36 9.98
C GLN A 97 8.93 -4.84 9.98
N THR A 98 8.32 -4.30 11.04
CA THR A 98 8.11 -2.85 11.16
C THR A 98 9.44 -2.10 11.25
N GLY A 99 9.55 -0.98 10.52
CA GLY A 99 10.76 -0.16 10.48
C GLY A 99 11.77 -0.67 9.47
N ALA A 100 13.03 -0.23 9.62
CA ALA A 100 14.14 -0.66 8.79
C ALA A 100 15.41 -0.77 9.64
N GLU A 101 16.35 -1.61 9.21
CA GLU A 101 17.74 -1.47 9.61
C GLU A 101 18.33 -0.22 8.96
N LEU A 102 19.12 0.54 9.71
CA LEU A 102 19.90 1.62 9.13
C LEU A 102 21.25 1.09 8.64
N GLY A 103 21.72 1.59 7.50
CA GLY A 103 22.97 1.17 6.88
C GLY A 103 23.52 2.19 5.89
N GLY A 104 24.41 1.72 5.01
CA GLY A 104 25.13 2.54 4.04
C GLY A 104 26.15 3.47 4.69
N LYS A 105 26.91 4.20 3.88
CA LYS A 105 28.01 5.07 4.37
C LYS A 105 27.52 6.18 5.30
N SER A 106 26.32 6.68 5.07
CA SER A 106 25.70 7.75 5.87
C SER A 106 25.05 7.26 7.16
N GLY A 107 24.84 5.95 7.31
CA GLY A 107 24.02 5.39 8.40
C GLY A 107 22.54 5.79 8.32
N LYS A 108 22.06 6.34 7.19
CA LYS A 108 20.68 6.79 6.97
C LYS A 108 19.92 5.95 5.93
N GLU A 109 20.63 5.09 5.20
CA GLU A 109 20.03 4.20 4.22
C GLU A 109 19.28 3.06 4.92
N ARG A 110 18.28 2.47 4.26
CA ARG A 110 17.33 1.57 4.92
C ARG A 110 17.39 0.18 4.30
N LYS A 111 17.53 -0.85 5.16
CA LYS A 111 17.29 -2.25 4.79
C LYS A 111 15.99 -2.75 5.40
N THR A 112 15.08 -3.19 4.54
CA THR A 112 13.87 -3.90 4.93
C THR A 112 14.23 -5.29 5.45
N ARG A 113 13.51 -5.79 6.44
CA ARG A 113 13.62 -7.19 6.89
C ARG A 113 12.26 -7.87 6.86
N LEU A 114 12.24 -9.18 6.64
CA LEU A 114 11.03 -9.99 6.81
C LEU A 114 10.73 -10.15 8.30
N GLN A 115 9.45 -10.30 8.64
CA GLN A 115 9.02 -10.54 10.01
C GLN A 115 9.53 -11.91 10.50
N PRO A 116 10.38 -11.97 11.54
CA PRO A 116 10.85 -13.24 12.07
C PRO A 116 9.69 -14.14 12.48
N GLY A 117 9.75 -15.41 12.07
CA GLY A 117 8.71 -16.40 12.36
C GLY A 117 7.44 -16.27 11.52
N TRP A 118 7.38 -15.38 10.54
CA TRP A 118 6.25 -15.24 9.61
C TRP A 118 6.72 -15.34 8.16
N ASP A 119 6.17 -16.30 7.41
CA ASP A 119 6.47 -16.53 6.00
C ASP A 119 5.18 -16.59 5.17
N VAL A 120 5.33 -16.71 3.84
CA VAL A 120 4.19 -16.76 2.92
C VAL A 120 3.34 -18.01 3.12
N SER A 121 3.94 -19.14 3.56
CA SER A 121 3.18 -20.36 3.87
C SER A 121 2.17 -20.14 5.01
N LYS A 122 2.58 -19.40 6.06
CA LYS A 122 1.71 -19.01 7.16
C LYS A 122 0.66 -18.00 6.72
N THR A 123 1.03 -17.08 5.81
CA THR A 123 0.08 -16.14 5.19
C THR A 123 -1.03 -16.89 4.43
N LYS A 124 -0.67 -17.89 3.62
CA LYS A 124 -1.63 -18.77 2.94
C LYS A 124 -2.50 -19.52 3.94
N ARG A 125 -1.89 -20.14 4.95
CA ARG A 125 -2.60 -20.92 5.98
C ARG A 125 -3.56 -20.08 6.82
N ALA A 126 -3.27 -18.80 7.01
CA ALA A 126 -4.16 -17.84 7.65
C ALA A 126 -5.37 -17.44 6.78
N GLY A 127 -5.47 -17.94 5.55
CA GLY A 127 -6.58 -17.61 4.65
C GLY A 127 -6.47 -16.23 4.01
N ALA A 128 -5.26 -15.65 3.96
CA ALA A 128 -5.06 -14.39 3.26
C ALA A 128 -5.30 -14.55 1.76
N THR A 129 -5.91 -13.53 1.18
CA THR A 129 -6.12 -13.37 -0.25
C THR A 129 -4.84 -12.98 -0.96
N ALA A 130 -3.95 -12.22 -0.32
CA ALA A 130 -2.69 -11.77 -0.89
C ALA A 130 -1.61 -11.52 0.16
N VAL A 131 -0.35 -11.54 -0.30
CA VAL A 131 0.82 -11.12 0.48
C VAL A 131 1.10 -9.67 0.17
N LYS A 132 1.45 -8.90 1.21
CA LYS A 132 2.01 -7.56 1.05
C LYS A 132 3.42 -7.50 1.62
N LEU A 133 4.35 -6.88 0.88
CA LEU A 133 5.69 -6.50 1.36
C LEU A 133 5.88 -5.00 1.20
N LEU A 134 6.28 -4.28 2.25
CA LEU A 134 6.82 -2.92 2.12
C LEU A 134 8.33 -2.95 2.03
N VAL A 135 8.88 -2.23 1.05
CA VAL A 135 10.31 -2.02 0.87
C VAL A 135 10.61 -0.52 0.82
N TYR A 136 11.54 -0.09 1.67
CA TYR A 136 12.17 1.22 1.51
C TYR A 136 13.18 1.13 0.37
N TYR A 137 13.02 1.95 -0.68
CA TYR A 137 13.88 1.87 -1.85
C TYR A 137 14.34 3.23 -2.36
N ARG A 138 15.61 3.25 -2.77
CA ARG A 138 16.30 4.36 -3.42
C ARG A 138 17.32 3.72 -4.36
N GLY A 139 17.16 3.85 -5.69
CA GLY A 139 18.10 3.29 -6.66
C GLY A 139 19.48 3.93 -6.60
N ASP A 140 19.57 5.12 -6.01
CA ASP A 140 20.80 5.87 -5.76
C ASP A 140 21.42 5.61 -4.37
N ALA A 141 20.94 4.60 -3.62
CA ALA A 141 21.57 4.14 -2.38
C ALA A 141 22.85 3.32 -2.66
N SER A 142 23.59 2.98 -1.60
CA SER A 142 24.81 2.18 -1.71
C SER A 142 24.49 0.81 -2.33
N PRO A 143 25.36 0.24 -3.20
CA PRO A 143 25.05 -0.98 -3.95
C PRO A 143 24.60 -2.17 -3.11
N GLU A 144 25.17 -2.33 -1.91
CA GLU A 144 24.79 -3.39 -0.97
C GLU A 144 23.40 -3.21 -0.37
N ILE A 145 22.91 -1.97 -0.25
CA ILE A 145 21.54 -1.68 0.18
C ILE A 145 20.58 -2.01 -0.96
N VAL A 146 20.86 -1.52 -2.17
CA VAL A 146 20.05 -1.80 -3.35
C VAL A 146 19.94 -3.31 -3.58
N GLN A 147 21.06 -4.03 -3.53
CA GLN A 147 21.10 -5.48 -3.72
C GLN A 147 20.28 -6.22 -2.65
N HIS A 148 20.44 -5.87 -1.37
CA HIS A 148 19.63 -6.45 -0.28
C HIS A 148 18.12 -6.28 -0.52
N GLN A 149 17.70 -5.11 -1.00
CA GLN A 149 16.30 -4.82 -1.28
C GLN A 149 15.77 -5.59 -2.49
N LYS A 150 16.58 -5.80 -3.53
CA LYS A 150 16.21 -6.65 -4.67
C LYS A 150 16.07 -8.11 -4.27
N GLU A 151 16.99 -8.63 -3.45
CA GLU A 151 16.99 -10.02 -2.98
C GLU A 151 15.74 -10.37 -2.16
N ILE A 152 15.34 -9.49 -1.23
CA ILE A 152 14.13 -9.72 -0.43
C ILE A 152 12.86 -9.68 -1.30
N ILE A 153 12.81 -8.80 -2.32
CA ILE A 153 11.67 -8.71 -3.24
C ILE A 153 11.58 -9.97 -4.11
N LEU A 154 12.70 -10.43 -4.67
CA LEU A 154 12.76 -11.66 -5.47
C LEU A 154 12.31 -12.87 -4.65
N LYS A 155 12.86 -13.03 -3.44
CA LYS A 155 12.50 -14.13 -2.54
C LYS A 155 11.00 -14.17 -2.24
N VAL A 156 10.41 -13.02 -1.91
CA VAL A 156 8.96 -12.96 -1.63
C VAL A 156 8.14 -13.23 -2.89
N GLY A 157 8.59 -12.77 -4.07
CA GLY A 157 7.96 -13.09 -5.35
C GLY A 157 7.94 -14.59 -5.66
N GLU A 158 9.07 -15.27 -5.44
CA GLU A 158 9.18 -16.73 -5.57
C GLU A 158 8.26 -17.46 -4.60
N ASP A 159 8.23 -17.04 -3.33
CA ASP A 159 7.33 -17.59 -2.33
C ASP A 159 5.84 -17.38 -2.73
N CYS A 160 5.48 -16.20 -3.23
CA CYS A 160 4.11 -15.90 -3.66
C CYS A 160 3.67 -16.75 -4.85
N GLU A 161 4.57 -17.02 -5.80
CA GLU A 161 4.30 -17.96 -6.88
C GLU A 161 4.15 -19.39 -6.34
N LYS A 162 5.07 -19.84 -5.47
CA LYS A 162 5.00 -21.18 -4.84
C LYS A 162 3.67 -21.42 -4.12
N TYR A 163 3.18 -20.44 -3.37
CA TYR A 163 1.94 -20.57 -2.59
C TYR A 163 0.68 -20.09 -3.33
N ASP A 164 0.82 -19.74 -4.61
CA ASP A 164 -0.22 -19.25 -5.49
C ASP A 164 -1.06 -18.14 -4.84
N LEU A 165 -0.37 -17.08 -4.40
CA LEU A 165 -0.94 -15.87 -3.82
C LEU A 165 -0.54 -14.64 -4.65
N PRO A 166 -1.45 -13.68 -4.88
CA PRO A 166 -1.10 -12.37 -5.40
C PRO A 166 -0.05 -11.70 -4.51
N TYR A 167 0.93 -11.10 -5.17
CA TYR A 167 1.98 -10.32 -4.53
C TYR A 167 1.75 -8.82 -4.70
N VAL A 168 1.47 -8.12 -3.59
CA VAL A 168 1.38 -6.65 -3.52
C VAL A 168 2.69 -6.08 -2.96
N LEU A 169 3.47 -5.44 -3.83
CA LEU A 169 4.73 -4.80 -3.43
C LEU A 169 4.50 -3.31 -3.16
N GLU A 170 4.73 -2.88 -1.93
CA GLU A 170 4.72 -1.48 -1.50
C GLU A 170 6.13 -0.89 -1.54
N LEU A 171 6.32 0.19 -2.28
CA LEU A 171 7.60 0.89 -2.38
C LEU A 171 7.50 2.29 -1.77
N VAL A 172 8.46 2.62 -0.92
CA VAL A 172 8.50 3.89 -0.20
C VAL A 172 9.88 4.52 -0.32
N SER A 173 9.94 5.67 -0.94
CA SER A 173 11.11 6.54 -0.96
C SER A 173 11.38 7.14 0.42
N TYR A 174 12.60 7.59 0.63
CA TYR A 174 12.99 8.28 1.86
C TYR A 174 14.16 9.23 1.59
N PRO A 175 14.24 10.35 2.33
CA PRO A 175 15.41 11.21 2.30
C PRO A 175 16.57 10.52 3.02
N PHE A 176 17.76 10.55 2.43
CA PHE A 176 18.98 10.07 3.10
C PHE A 176 20.24 10.89 2.79
N LYS A 177 20.21 11.67 1.70
CA LYS A 177 21.27 12.63 1.37
C LYS A 177 21.24 13.81 2.34
N GLU A 178 22.35 14.51 2.48
CA GLU A 178 22.48 15.63 3.44
C GLU A 178 21.56 16.81 3.12
N ASP A 179 21.27 17.02 1.84
CA ASP A 179 20.39 18.08 1.34
C ASP A 179 18.91 17.68 1.26
N GLU A 180 18.57 16.46 1.70
CA GLU A 180 17.21 15.93 1.68
C GLU A 180 16.61 15.92 3.10
N ASP A 181 15.41 16.47 3.21
CA ASP A 181 14.52 16.28 4.36
C ASP A 181 13.13 15.89 3.85
N LYS A 182 12.31 15.29 4.72
CA LYS A 182 10.97 14.85 4.35
C LYS A 182 10.07 15.99 3.87
N ASP A 183 10.23 17.20 4.41
CA ASP A 183 9.43 18.39 4.05
C ASP A 183 10.36 19.50 3.54
N ASN A 184 11.14 19.21 2.49
CA ASN A 184 11.94 20.23 1.80
C ASN A 184 11.80 20.18 0.26
N LEU A 185 12.15 21.31 -0.37
CA LEU A 185 12.02 21.51 -1.82
C LEU A 185 12.90 20.54 -2.62
N VAL A 186 14.08 20.21 -2.10
CA VAL A 186 15.06 19.33 -2.78
C VAL A 186 14.49 17.93 -2.94
N PHE A 187 14.00 17.33 -1.84
CA PHE A 187 13.39 16.02 -1.88
C PHE A 187 12.09 16.03 -2.69
N ALA A 188 11.28 17.08 -2.57
CA ALA A 188 10.06 17.23 -3.38
C ALA A 188 10.36 17.25 -4.89
N LYS A 189 11.45 17.90 -5.34
CA LYS A 189 11.89 17.91 -6.74
C LYS A 189 12.45 16.56 -7.22
N ARG A 190 13.09 15.79 -6.34
CA ARG A 190 13.65 14.46 -6.67
C ARG A 190 12.62 13.33 -6.62
N LYS A 191 11.55 13.50 -5.85
CA LYS A 191 10.53 12.45 -5.62
C LYS A 191 9.97 11.86 -6.92
N PRO A 192 9.57 12.62 -7.95
CA PRO A 192 9.04 12.05 -9.19
C PRO A 192 9.98 11.02 -9.82
N GLU A 193 11.26 11.37 -9.98
CA GLU A 193 12.27 10.48 -10.57
C GLU A 193 12.51 9.24 -9.71
N ILE A 194 12.57 9.38 -8.38
CA ILE A 194 12.74 8.23 -7.47
C ILE A 194 11.56 7.26 -7.60
N VAL A 195 10.33 7.78 -7.66
CA VAL A 195 9.13 6.97 -7.79
C VAL A 195 9.08 6.27 -9.15
N MET A 196 9.49 6.94 -10.23
CA MET A 196 9.61 6.33 -11.55
C MET A 196 10.67 5.22 -11.59
N ASP A 197 11.86 5.47 -11.04
CA ASP A 197 12.98 4.53 -11.00
C ASP A 197 12.58 3.17 -10.39
N TYR A 198 12.00 3.19 -9.17
CA TYR A 198 11.58 1.94 -8.55
C TYR A 198 10.38 1.30 -9.24
N THR A 199 9.51 2.09 -9.87
CA THR A 199 8.31 1.56 -10.55
C THR A 199 8.74 0.81 -11.81
N GLU A 200 9.69 1.36 -12.57
CA GLU A 200 10.28 0.69 -13.73
C GLU A 200 11.05 -0.57 -13.33
N GLU A 201 11.92 -0.48 -12.31
CA GLU A 201 12.71 -1.63 -11.85
C GLU A 201 11.83 -2.79 -11.40
N PHE A 202 10.87 -2.55 -10.51
CA PHE A 202 10.06 -3.61 -9.91
C PHE A 202 8.80 -3.98 -10.71
N SER A 203 8.68 -3.41 -11.91
CA SER A 203 7.78 -3.91 -12.94
C SER A 203 8.36 -5.09 -13.73
N LYS A 204 9.64 -5.43 -13.53
CA LYS A 204 10.24 -6.53 -14.29
C LYS A 204 9.68 -7.91 -13.87
N PRO A 205 9.44 -8.84 -14.81
CA PRO A 205 8.75 -10.11 -14.52
C PRO A 205 9.43 -11.00 -13.48
N GLU A 206 10.76 -10.96 -13.34
CA GLU A 206 11.52 -11.78 -12.39
C GLU A 206 11.12 -11.55 -10.93
N TYR A 207 10.58 -10.36 -10.59
CA TYR A 207 10.11 -10.04 -9.25
C TYR A 207 8.72 -10.62 -8.94
N LYS A 208 8.00 -11.12 -9.97
CA LYS A 208 6.70 -11.80 -9.84
C LYS A 208 5.63 -10.98 -9.10
N VAL A 209 5.78 -9.65 -9.09
CA VAL A 209 4.83 -8.71 -8.51
C VAL A 209 3.52 -8.77 -9.30
N ASP A 210 2.38 -8.75 -8.61
CA ASP A 210 1.06 -8.74 -9.25
C ASP A 210 0.40 -7.36 -9.18
N ILE A 211 0.65 -6.60 -8.12
CA ILE A 211 0.16 -5.22 -7.93
C ILE A 211 1.27 -4.39 -7.29
N LEU A 212 1.53 -3.19 -7.84
CA LEU A 212 2.42 -2.21 -7.24
C LEU A 212 1.61 -1.23 -6.37
N LYS A 213 2.00 -1.08 -5.10
CA LYS A 213 1.47 -0.05 -4.20
C LYS A 213 2.51 1.06 -4.07
N ILE A 214 2.30 2.16 -4.76
CA ILE A 214 3.33 3.21 -4.92
C ILE A 214 2.92 4.52 -4.27
N GLU A 215 3.91 5.33 -3.96
CA GLU A 215 3.67 6.70 -3.51
C GLU A 215 3.05 7.54 -4.63
N PHE A 216 2.30 8.57 -4.24
CA PHE A 216 1.97 9.63 -5.20
C PHE A 216 3.30 10.26 -5.68
N PRO A 217 3.51 10.45 -7.01
CA PRO A 217 4.80 10.84 -7.58
C PRO A 217 5.21 12.28 -7.27
N ALA A 218 4.46 12.98 -6.42
CA ALA A 218 4.68 14.35 -6.03
C ALA A 218 4.30 14.55 -4.56
N GLU A 219 4.75 15.68 -4.01
CA GLU A 219 4.28 16.28 -2.78
C GLU A 219 3.38 17.46 -3.17
N LEU A 220 2.05 17.29 -3.15
CA LEU A 220 1.14 18.33 -3.66
C LEU A 220 1.33 19.69 -2.99
N LYS A 221 1.86 19.72 -1.76
CA LYS A 221 2.22 20.95 -1.04
C LYS A 221 3.30 21.80 -1.73
N TYR A 222 4.04 21.24 -2.68
CA TYR A 222 5.00 21.94 -3.54
C TYR A 222 4.45 22.15 -4.96
N CYS A 223 3.19 21.80 -5.23
CA CYS A 223 2.53 22.09 -6.50
C CYS A 223 2.08 23.56 -6.52
N LYS A 224 2.28 24.28 -7.62
CA LYS A 224 1.95 25.71 -7.77
C LYS A 224 0.53 26.07 -7.32
N GLU A 225 -0.42 25.17 -7.53
CA GLU A 225 -1.84 25.31 -7.22
C GLU A 225 -2.16 25.16 -5.73
N PHE A 226 -1.26 24.56 -4.95
CA PHE A 226 -1.48 24.23 -3.52
C PHE A 226 -0.37 24.73 -2.59
N CYS A 227 0.71 25.31 -3.13
CA CYS A 227 1.90 25.69 -2.38
C CYS A 227 1.71 26.86 -1.40
N ASP A 228 0.57 27.55 -1.46
CA ASP A 228 0.17 28.57 -0.46
C ASP A 228 -0.43 27.98 0.83
N GLY A 229 -0.28 26.66 1.05
CA GLY A 229 -0.64 26.01 2.32
C GLY A 229 -2.02 25.36 2.33
N GLU A 230 -2.57 24.97 1.17
CA GLU A 230 -3.93 24.43 1.03
C GLU A 230 -4.23 23.23 1.95
N PHE A 231 -3.21 22.43 2.27
CA PHE A 231 -3.35 21.20 3.05
C PHE A 231 -2.88 21.30 4.51
N ASP A 232 -1.97 22.22 4.83
CA ASP A 232 -1.36 22.31 6.16
C ASP A 232 -1.02 23.73 6.64
N GLY A 233 -1.46 24.77 5.92
CA GLY A 233 -1.27 26.17 6.28
C GLY A 233 0.17 26.69 6.10
N LYS A 234 1.08 25.88 5.52
CA LYS A 234 2.47 26.30 5.30
C LYS A 234 2.71 26.64 3.84
N LYS A 235 3.11 27.89 3.59
CA LYS A 235 3.57 28.33 2.28
C LYS A 235 4.92 27.72 1.93
N ARG A 236 5.07 27.23 0.70
CA ARG A 236 6.27 26.62 0.14
C ARG A 236 6.59 27.22 -1.23
N GLU A 237 7.85 27.15 -1.62
CA GLU A 237 8.26 27.43 -2.99
C GLU A 237 7.73 26.34 -3.93
N PRO A 238 7.17 26.66 -5.10
CA PRO A 238 6.66 25.63 -6.01
C PRO A 238 7.81 24.83 -6.66
N ALA A 239 7.63 23.52 -6.73
CA ALA A 239 8.51 22.59 -7.44
C ALA A 239 8.01 22.23 -8.84
N TYR A 240 6.69 22.20 -9.04
CA TYR A 240 6.01 21.80 -10.28
C TYR A 240 4.59 22.39 -10.34
N SER A 241 4.00 22.35 -11.52
CA SER A 241 2.59 22.60 -11.79
C SER A 241 1.74 21.33 -11.76
N LEU A 242 0.41 21.48 -11.69
CA LEU A 242 -0.50 20.34 -11.72
C LEU A 242 -0.38 19.53 -13.02
N SER A 243 -0.12 20.19 -14.15
CA SER A 243 0.09 19.53 -15.45
C SER A 243 1.34 18.63 -15.46
N GLU A 244 2.40 19.03 -14.76
CA GLU A 244 3.59 18.19 -14.59
C GLU A 244 3.28 16.98 -13.70
N VAL A 245 2.54 17.18 -12.60
CA VAL A 245 2.09 16.09 -11.71
C VAL A 245 1.22 15.06 -12.44
N GLU A 246 0.29 15.51 -13.28
CA GLU A 246 -0.51 14.62 -14.14
C GLU A 246 0.38 13.84 -15.11
N SER A 247 1.39 14.49 -15.69
CA SER A 247 2.35 13.85 -16.58
C SER A 247 3.17 12.78 -15.86
N TYR A 248 3.56 13.00 -14.60
CA TYR A 248 4.21 11.98 -13.79
C TYR A 248 3.30 10.77 -13.55
N CYS A 249 2.01 10.98 -13.27
CA CYS A 249 1.06 9.87 -13.10
C CYS A 249 0.87 9.07 -14.41
N LYS A 250 0.78 9.76 -15.56
CA LYS A 250 0.72 9.10 -16.88
C LYS A 250 1.97 8.26 -17.13
N GLU A 251 3.14 8.78 -16.76
CA GLU A 251 4.40 8.07 -16.93
C GLU A 251 4.48 6.82 -16.05
N LEU A 252 4.02 6.88 -14.79
CA LEU A 252 3.88 5.70 -13.94
C LEU A 252 2.99 4.63 -14.56
N THR A 253 1.85 5.01 -15.13
CA THR A 253 0.99 4.08 -15.90
C THR A 253 1.71 3.51 -17.12
N ARG A 254 2.52 4.30 -17.81
CA ARG A 254 3.28 3.86 -18.99
C ARG A 254 4.33 2.82 -18.61
N ILE A 255 5.12 3.05 -17.56
CA ILE A 255 6.23 2.17 -17.17
C ILE A 255 5.78 0.96 -16.35
N SER A 256 4.72 1.09 -15.54
CA SER A 256 4.24 -0.01 -14.68
C SER A 256 3.77 -1.19 -15.52
N SER A 257 4.39 -2.36 -15.42
CA SER A 257 3.97 -3.55 -16.18
C SER A 257 2.75 -4.25 -15.56
N VAL A 258 2.39 -3.88 -14.34
CA VAL A 258 1.30 -4.45 -13.53
C VAL A 258 0.35 -3.35 -13.07
N PRO A 259 -0.89 -3.66 -12.66
CA PRO A 259 -1.76 -2.65 -12.06
C PRO A 259 -1.08 -1.98 -10.87
N TRP A 260 -1.25 -0.66 -10.74
CA TRP A 260 -0.72 0.10 -9.62
C TRP A 260 -1.83 0.80 -8.85
N VAL A 261 -1.62 0.94 -7.54
CA VAL A 261 -2.51 1.64 -6.61
C VAL A 261 -1.70 2.64 -5.81
N ILE A 262 -2.30 3.78 -5.48
CA ILE A 262 -1.61 4.76 -4.63
C ILE A 262 -1.77 4.49 -3.14
N LEU A 263 -0.73 4.80 -2.38
CA LEU A 263 -0.73 4.83 -0.92
C LEU A 263 -0.90 6.25 -0.39
N SER A 264 -1.47 6.36 0.81
CA SER A 264 -1.73 7.68 1.43
C SER A 264 -0.50 8.41 2.00
N ALA A 265 0.62 7.72 2.23
CA ALA A 265 1.86 8.25 2.83
C ALA A 265 1.72 8.94 4.21
N GLY A 266 0.51 9.03 4.77
CA GLY A 266 0.22 9.75 6.01
C GLY A 266 -0.24 11.20 5.81
N VAL A 267 -0.58 11.59 4.58
CA VAL A 267 -1.30 12.85 4.34
C VAL A 267 -2.71 12.77 4.92
N LYS A 268 -3.36 13.91 5.14
CA LYS A 268 -4.75 13.96 5.61
C LYS A 268 -5.73 13.66 4.47
N ILE A 269 -6.97 13.32 4.81
CA ILE A 269 -7.99 12.95 3.81
C ILE A 269 -8.16 13.98 2.69
N LYS A 270 -8.11 15.29 3.02
CA LYS A 270 -8.25 16.37 2.04
C LYS A 270 -7.22 16.26 0.91
N GLU A 271 -5.95 16.05 1.24
CA GLU A 271 -4.87 15.88 0.28
C GLU A 271 -4.96 14.52 -0.42
N PHE A 272 -5.30 13.46 0.32
CA PHE A 272 -5.37 12.12 -0.24
C PHE A 272 -6.46 11.99 -1.31
N LEU A 273 -7.60 12.68 -1.17
CA LEU A 273 -8.65 12.72 -2.19
C LEU A 273 -8.14 13.31 -3.51
N VAL A 274 -7.32 14.35 -3.46
CA VAL A 274 -6.71 14.96 -4.65
C VAL A 274 -5.69 13.99 -5.27
N ASN A 275 -4.86 13.35 -4.45
CA ASN A 275 -3.91 12.32 -4.93
C ASN A 275 -4.65 11.18 -5.64
N VAL A 276 -5.73 10.64 -5.04
CA VAL A 276 -6.51 9.54 -5.62
C VAL A 276 -7.12 9.94 -6.95
N LYS A 277 -7.72 11.14 -7.01
CA LYS A 277 -8.31 11.64 -8.24
C LYS A 277 -7.27 11.77 -9.35
N LEU A 278 -6.16 12.46 -9.09
CA LEU A 278 -5.10 12.65 -10.09
C LEU A 278 -4.49 11.33 -10.55
N ALA A 279 -4.22 10.40 -9.63
CA ALA A 279 -3.64 9.10 -9.98
C ALA A 279 -4.59 8.26 -10.83
N THR A 280 -5.87 8.19 -10.43
CA THR A 280 -6.87 7.35 -11.12
C THR A 280 -7.29 7.94 -12.46
N ASP A 281 -7.41 9.26 -12.59
CA ASP A 281 -7.63 9.95 -13.87
C ASP A 281 -6.50 9.66 -14.89
N ASN A 282 -5.31 9.29 -14.40
CA ASN A 282 -4.12 9.05 -15.21
C ASN A 282 -3.66 7.58 -15.21
N GLY A 283 -4.56 6.65 -14.87
CA GLY A 283 -4.41 5.23 -15.15
C GLY A 283 -4.19 4.31 -13.95
N ALA A 284 -4.06 4.83 -12.72
CA ALA A 284 -4.02 3.98 -11.53
C ALA A 284 -5.29 3.12 -11.41
N SER A 285 -5.13 1.89 -10.94
CA SER A 285 -6.24 0.95 -10.73
C SER A 285 -6.95 1.14 -9.38
N GLY A 286 -6.57 2.16 -8.62
CA GLY A 286 -7.26 2.58 -7.39
C GLY A 286 -6.28 3.00 -6.30
N PHE A 287 -6.61 2.66 -5.05
CA PHE A 287 -5.86 3.03 -3.86
C PHE A 287 -5.78 1.89 -2.84
N LEU A 288 -4.70 1.91 -2.05
CA LEU A 288 -4.57 1.14 -0.82
C LEU A 288 -4.22 2.13 0.30
N GLY A 289 -5.26 2.79 0.80
CA GLY A 289 -5.18 3.92 1.72
C GLY A 289 -5.26 3.47 3.17
N GLY A 290 -4.51 4.10 4.07
CA GLY A 290 -4.53 3.77 5.50
C GLY A 290 -4.85 5.00 6.32
N ARG A 291 -3.81 5.58 6.92
CA ARG A 291 -3.90 6.73 7.84
C ARG A 291 -4.85 7.85 7.37
N ALA A 292 -4.83 8.23 6.09
CA ALA A 292 -5.75 9.27 5.59
C ALA A 292 -7.24 8.96 5.86
N ILE A 293 -7.62 7.69 5.99
CA ILE A 293 -8.99 7.23 6.19
C ILE A 293 -9.37 7.23 7.68
N TRP A 294 -8.48 6.72 8.55
CA TRP A 294 -8.83 6.39 9.94
C TRP A 294 -8.00 7.12 11.02
N GLN A 295 -6.92 7.84 10.68
CA GLN A 295 -5.99 8.36 11.70
C GLN A 295 -6.63 9.35 12.67
N ASP A 296 -7.64 10.10 12.23
CA ASP A 296 -8.31 11.07 13.08
C ASP A 296 -9.18 10.39 14.15
N ALA A 297 -9.47 9.08 14.02
CA ALA A 297 -10.07 8.29 15.09
C ALA A 297 -9.13 8.14 16.31
N ALA A 298 -7.81 8.22 16.09
CA ALA A 298 -6.82 8.02 17.15
C ALA A 298 -6.93 9.05 18.28
N GLN A 299 -7.40 10.27 18.00
CA GLN A 299 -7.55 11.32 19.00
C GLN A 299 -8.56 10.97 20.11
N TYR A 300 -9.47 10.02 19.85
CA TYR A 300 -10.46 9.57 20.81
C TYR A 300 -9.95 8.43 21.70
N TYR A 301 -8.79 7.84 21.40
CA TYR A 301 -8.23 6.77 22.23
C TYR A 301 -7.86 7.28 23.64
N PRO A 302 -8.18 6.54 24.74
CA PRO A 302 -8.68 5.16 24.81
C PRO A 302 -10.21 5.01 24.85
N ASP A 303 -10.98 6.06 24.60
CA ASP A 303 -12.44 6.01 24.51
C ASP A 303 -12.87 5.30 23.23
N VAL A 304 -13.02 3.97 23.32
CA VAL A 304 -13.35 3.10 22.19
C VAL A 304 -14.72 3.44 21.60
N GLU A 305 -15.69 3.84 22.42
CA GLU A 305 -17.03 4.17 21.95
C GLU A 305 -17.00 5.42 21.05
N LYS A 306 -16.33 6.50 21.49
CA LYS A 306 -16.16 7.70 20.65
C LYS A 306 -15.31 7.44 19.41
N MET A 307 -14.30 6.59 19.53
CA MET A 307 -13.51 6.18 18.38
C MET A 307 -14.37 5.43 17.34
N GLU A 308 -15.19 4.47 17.79
CA GLU A 308 -16.11 3.73 16.94
C GLU A 308 -17.20 4.64 16.34
N GLU A 309 -17.69 5.63 17.09
CA GLU A 309 -18.63 6.65 16.59
C GLU A 309 -18.01 7.48 15.46
N TRP A 310 -16.78 7.97 15.64
CA TRP A 310 -16.07 8.71 14.61
C TRP A 310 -15.82 7.85 13.36
N LEU A 311 -15.40 6.60 13.55
CA LEU A 311 -15.20 5.65 12.45
C LEU A 311 -16.51 5.43 11.68
N SER A 312 -17.63 5.25 12.37
CA SER A 312 -18.95 4.99 11.78
C SER A 312 -19.54 6.22 11.06
N THR A 313 -19.01 7.41 11.33
CA THR A 313 -19.45 8.66 10.70
C THR A 313 -18.39 9.17 9.71
N SER A 314 -17.39 9.89 10.20
CA SER A 314 -16.34 10.51 9.40
C SER A 314 -15.45 9.48 8.69
N GLY A 315 -15.14 8.35 9.33
CA GLY A 315 -14.39 7.27 8.68
C GLY A 315 -15.12 6.68 7.47
N VAL A 316 -16.44 6.46 7.60
CA VAL A 316 -17.31 6.02 6.49
C VAL A 316 -17.43 7.09 5.41
N ASP A 317 -17.58 8.36 5.78
CA ASP A 317 -17.63 9.48 4.83
C ASP A 317 -16.33 9.59 4.02
N ASN A 318 -15.17 9.39 4.66
CA ASN A 318 -13.88 9.34 3.99
C ASN A 318 -13.86 8.28 2.88
N PHE A 319 -14.42 7.08 3.13
CA PHE A 319 -14.57 6.06 2.09
C PHE A 319 -15.50 6.51 0.97
N ARG A 320 -16.69 7.03 1.28
CA ARG A 320 -17.63 7.52 0.25
C ARG A 320 -16.97 8.53 -0.69
N ARG A 321 -16.22 9.48 -0.12
CA ARG A 321 -15.48 10.49 -0.89
C ARG A 321 -14.34 9.88 -1.70
N LEU A 322 -13.66 8.85 -1.19
CA LEU A 322 -12.64 8.12 -1.93
C LEU A 322 -13.23 7.29 -3.08
N TYR A 323 -14.45 6.76 -2.95
CA TYR A 323 -15.16 6.10 -4.04
C TYR A 323 -15.40 7.08 -5.20
N GLU A 324 -15.89 8.28 -4.90
CA GLU A 324 -16.08 9.34 -5.90
C GLU A 324 -14.75 9.79 -6.51
N ALA A 325 -13.73 10.02 -5.68
CA ALA A 325 -12.41 10.43 -6.16
C ALA A 325 -11.74 9.37 -7.05
N SER A 326 -12.06 8.09 -6.84
CA SER A 326 -11.50 6.96 -7.61
C SER A 326 -12.42 6.44 -8.72
N LYS A 327 -13.48 7.17 -9.08
CA LYS A 327 -14.45 6.71 -10.09
C LYS A 327 -13.81 6.37 -11.44
N ASN A 328 -12.74 7.09 -11.80
CA ASN A 328 -12.01 6.92 -13.05
C ASN A 328 -10.88 5.87 -12.96
N ALA A 329 -10.73 5.17 -11.84
CA ALA A 329 -9.71 4.13 -11.69
C ALA A 329 -9.86 3.07 -12.77
N THR A 330 -8.72 2.67 -13.36
CA THR A 330 -8.67 1.64 -14.41
C THR A 330 -8.99 0.28 -13.81
N PRO A 331 -10.08 -0.41 -14.21
CA PRO A 331 -10.32 -1.78 -13.79
C PRO A 331 -9.09 -2.66 -14.08
N TYR A 332 -8.68 -3.50 -13.13
CA TYR A 332 -7.41 -4.24 -13.24
C TYR A 332 -7.32 -5.05 -14.53
N PHE A 333 -8.43 -5.63 -14.98
CA PHE A 333 -8.50 -6.46 -16.19
C PHE A 333 -8.33 -5.64 -17.49
N ASN A 334 -8.49 -4.32 -17.46
CA ASN A 334 -8.20 -3.41 -18.58
C ASN A 334 -6.74 -2.94 -18.58
N HIS A 335 -5.96 -3.23 -17.53
CA HIS A 335 -4.54 -2.92 -17.52
C HIS A 335 -3.82 -3.71 -18.63
N LYS A 336 -2.78 -3.13 -19.25
CA LYS A 336 -2.04 -3.72 -20.39
C LYS A 336 -1.51 -5.15 -20.13
N ARG A 337 -1.30 -5.50 -18.86
CA ARG A 337 -0.96 -6.87 -18.41
C ARG A 337 -2.04 -7.89 -18.77
N PHE A 338 -3.30 -7.55 -18.52
CA PHE A 338 -4.46 -8.43 -18.69
C PHE A 338 -5.21 -8.19 -19.99
N LYS A 339 -5.08 -6.98 -20.57
CA LYS A 339 -5.74 -6.48 -21.79
C LYS A 339 -7.26 -6.34 -21.66
N SER A 340 -7.96 -7.42 -21.33
CA SER A 340 -9.39 -7.43 -21.04
C SER A 340 -9.77 -8.66 -20.22
N PHE A 341 -10.92 -8.63 -19.55
CA PHE A 341 -11.44 -9.79 -18.81
C PHE A 341 -11.59 -11.04 -19.71
N ALA A 342 -12.01 -10.87 -20.96
CA ALA A 342 -12.20 -11.97 -21.91
C ALA A 342 -10.90 -12.63 -22.40
N GLN A 343 -9.75 -11.95 -22.26
CA GLN A 343 -8.43 -12.46 -22.68
C GLN A 343 -7.60 -13.01 -21.51
N MET A 344 -8.17 -13.03 -20.32
CA MET A 344 -7.56 -13.64 -19.14
C MET A 344 -7.81 -15.14 -19.18
N GLU A 345 -6.74 -15.93 -19.16
CA GLU A 345 -6.81 -17.38 -19.16
C GLU A 345 -6.06 -17.93 -17.97
N LEU A 346 -6.56 -19.05 -17.43
CA LEU A 346 -5.82 -19.80 -16.42
C LEU A 346 -4.57 -20.42 -17.02
N ASP A 347 -3.48 -20.40 -16.26
CA ASP A 347 -2.34 -21.29 -16.52
C ASP A 347 -2.83 -22.74 -16.53
N LEU A 348 -2.30 -23.52 -17.47
CA LEU A 348 -2.64 -24.94 -17.67
C LEU A 348 -4.12 -25.20 -18.06
N CYS A 349 -4.89 -24.18 -18.50
CA CYS A 349 -6.28 -24.35 -18.91
C CYS A 349 -6.44 -25.47 -19.96
N GLY A 350 -7.22 -26.51 -19.62
CA GLY A 350 -7.39 -27.71 -20.43
C GLY A 350 -8.03 -28.85 -19.63
N GLU A 351 -8.28 -29.98 -20.29
CA GLU A 351 -8.94 -31.15 -19.68
C GLU A 351 -8.10 -31.83 -18.59
N ASP A 352 -6.77 -31.76 -18.69
CA ASP A 352 -5.84 -32.33 -17.72
C ASP A 352 -5.40 -31.36 -16.61
N TRP A 353 -5.96 -30.13 -16.57
CA TRP A 353 -5.55 -29.08 -15.62
C TRP A 353 -5.46 -29.57 -14.17
N TYR A 354 -6.43 -30.35 -13.70
CA TYR A 354 -6.48 -30.84 -12.32
C TYR A 354 -5.37 -31.86 -11.97
N ARG A 355 -4.73 -32.46 -12.98
CA ARG A 355 -3.58 -33.35 -12.82
C ARG A 355 -2.27 -32.58 -12.89
N ASP A 356 -2.18 -31.62 -13.80
CA ASP A 356 -0.97 -30.83 -14.05
C ASP A 356 -0.77 -29.71 -13.01
N TYR A 357 -1.85 -29.23 -12.39
CA TYR A 357 -1.79 -28.19 -11.37
C TYR A 357 -1.24 -28.74 -10.05
N GLU A 358 0.04 -28.48 -9.80
CA GLU A 358 0.75 -28.98 -8.63
C GLU A 358 0.19 -28.42 -7.31
N GLY A 359 0.07 -29.29 -6.30
CA GLY A 359 -0.25 -28.89 -4.93
C GLY A 359 0.93 -28.22 -4.20
N LEU A 360 0.65 -27.66 -3.02
CA LEU A 360 1.67 -27.08 -2.15
C LEU A 360 2.59 -28.18 -1.60
N LYS A 361 3.87 -28.15 -1.98
CA LYS A 361 4.94 -29.03 -1.47
C LYS A 361 5.70 -28.39 -0.31
#